data_AF-A0AAF0R1K1-F1
#
_entry.id   AF-A0AAF0R1K1-F1
#
_cell.length_a   1.000
_cell.length_b   1.000
_cell.length_c   1.000
_cell.angle_alpha   90.00
_cell.angle_beta   90.00
_cell.angle_gamma   90.00
#
_symmetry.space_group_name_H-M   'P 1'
#
loop_
_entity.id
_entity.type
_entity.pdbx_description
1 polymer ?
#
loop_
_entity_poly.entity_id
_entity_poly.type
_entity_poly.pdbx_seq_one_letter_code
_entity_poly.pdbx_strand_id
1 'polypeptide(L)'
;MIPFNQLHDDLNLDPNGYLHAYNINDIQLICCQTDANTLWLVPDVVQRRFILCLKDMKVKFYWVLKRDRPKDKEVVKYERTLDPVDCPKPWEVKYVLNGSTNSFRAYNIISYIYSCD
;
A
#
# COMPACT_ATOMS: atom_id res chain seq x y z
N MET A 1 -7.66 -5.95 12.95
CA MET A 1 -8.70 -4.97 12.54
C MET A 1 -9.33 -4.43 13.79
N ILE A 2 -9.55 -3.12 13.84
CA ILE A 2 -10.19 -2.46 14.98
C ILE A 2 -11.59 -2.03 14.52
N PRO A 3 -12.67 -2.45 15.22
CA PRO A 3 -14.03 -1.97 14.96
C PRO A 3 -14.13 -0.45 15.07
N PHE A 4 -14.93 0.18 14.20
CA PHE A 4 -15.05 1.64 14.19
C PHE A 4 -15.64 2.20 15.51
N ASN A 5 -16.55 1.48 16.16
CA ASN A 5 -17.13 1.86 17.46
C ASN A 5 -16.15 1.81 18.64
N GLN A 6 -14.92 1.31 18.44
CA GLN A 6 -13.87 1.27 19.47
C GLN A 6 -12.81 2.36 19.27
N LEU A 7 -12.96 3.21 18.25
CA LEU A 7 -12.07 4.35 18.01
C LEU A 7 -12.51 5.52 18.89
N HIS A 8 -11.60 6.08 19.69
CA HIS A 8 -11.87 7.32 20.44
C HIS A 8 -11.91 8.52 19.47
N ASP A 9 -12.91 9.39 19.65
CA ASP A 9 -13.33 10.50 18.77
C ASP A 9 -12.32 11.64 18.58
N ASP A 10 -11.07 11.52 19.06
CA ASP A 10 -10.09 12.61 19.04
C ASP A 10 -9.59 12.94 17.61
N LEU A 11 -9.85 12.05 16.64
CA LEU A 11 -9.48 12.22 15.24
C LEU A 11 -10.73 12.24 14.35
N ASN A 12 -10.94 13.33 13.59
CA ASN A 12 -11.97 13.35 12.55
C ASN A 12 -11.53 12.43 11.38
N LEU A 13 -11.98 11.18 11.42
CA LEU A 13 -11.67 10.13 10.43
C LEU A 13 -12.46 10.29 9.12
N ASP A 14 -13.48 11.15 9.10
CA ASP A 14 -14.30 11.41 7.94
C ASP A 14 -14.55 12.91 7.73
N PRO A 15 -13.50 13.68 7.41
CA PRO A 15 -13.61 15.13 7.28
C PRO A 15 -14.54 15.59 6.14
N ASN A 16 -14.85 14.69 5.20
CA ASN A 16 -15.66 14.98 4.01
C ASN A 16 -17.03 14.28 4.02
N GLY A 17 -17.39 13.56 5.08
CA GLY A 17 -18.70 12.92 5.23
C GLY A 17 -18.95 11.71 4.31
N TYR A 18 -17.90 11.04 3.82
CA TYR A 18 -18.02 9.87 2.94
C TYR A 18 -18.57 8.63 3.66
N LEU A 19 -18.40 8.53 4.98
CA LEU A 19 -18.80 7.38 5.77
C LEU A 19 -20.28 7.41 6.19
N HIS A 20 -20.99 8.54 5.99
CA HIS A 20 -22.42 8.67 6.35
C HIS A 20 -23.34 7.65 5.67
N ALA A 21 -22.95 7.10 4.53
CA ALA A 21 -23.71 6.07 3.81
C ALA A 21 -23.57 4.66 4.42
N TYR A 22 -22.65 4.45 5.36
CA TYR A 22 -22.28 3.14 5.89
C TYR A 22 -22.70 2.99 7.36
N ASN A 23 -23.04 1.77 7.78
CA ASN A 23 -23.25 1.48 9.19
C ASN A 23 -21.90 1.40 9.92
N ILE A 24 -21.88 1.65 11.23
CA ILE A 24 -20.68 1.49 12.05
C ILE A 24 -20.06 0.09 11.97
N ASN A 25 -20.87 -0.94 11.71
CA ASN A 25 -20.43 -2.32 11.54
C ASN A 25 -19.80 -2.60 10.16
N ASP A 26 -20.04 -1.73 9.18
CA ASP A 26 -19.50 -1.85 7.83
C ASP A 26 -18.08 -1.24 7.72
N ILE A 27 -17.68 -0.45 8.72
CA ILE A 27 -16.42 0.28 8.74
C ILE A 27 -15.42 -0.43 9.65
N GLN A 28 -14.21 -0.67 9.14
CA GLN A 28 -13.14 -1.33 9.88
C GLN A 28 -11.82 -0.58 9.66
N LEU A 29 -11.05 -0.41 10.75
CA LEU A 29 -9.70 0.12 10.65
C LEU A 29 -8.69 -1.02 10.47
N ILE A 30 -7.83 -0.86 9.46
CA ILE A 30 -6.72 -1.77 9.17
C ILE A 30 -5.41 -1.06 9.51
N CYS A 31 -4.69 -1.59 10.50
CA CYS A 31 -3.37 -1.12 10.87
C CYS A 31 -2.32 -2.00 10.20
N CYS A 32 -1.66 -1.48 9.17
CA CYS A 32 -0.55 -2.17 8.51
C CYS A 32 0.76 -1.92 9.26
N GLN A 33 1.60 -2.94 9.38
CA GLN A 33 2.99 -2.76 9.82
C GLN A 33 3.82 -2.16 8.68
N THR A 34 4.77 -1.29 9.03
CA THR A 34 5.66 -0.64 8.06
C THR A 34 6.71 -1.59 7.50
N ASP A 35 7.17 -2.54 8.32
CA ASP A 35 8.18 -3.51 7.92
C ASP A 35 7.54 -4.68 7.17
N ALA A 36 8.23 -5.15 6.14
CA ALA A 36 7.78 -6.31 5.38
C ALA A 36 7.83 -7.57 6.25
N ASN A 37 6.77 -8.38 6.18
CA ASN A 37 6.69 -9.66 6.89
C ASN A 37 7.49 -10.79 6.20
N THR A 38 7.98 -10.56 4.98
CA THR A 38 8.76 -11.53 4.21
C THR A 38 10.07 -10.94 3.73
N LEU A 39 11.13 -11.75 3.76
CA LEU A 39 12.42 -11.39 3.17
C LEU A 39 12.33 -11.26 1.65
N TRP A 40 13.09 -10.33 1.10
CA TRP A 40 13.21 -10.17 -0.34
C TRP A 40 14.19 -11.20 -0.91
N LEU A 41 13.68 -12.38 -1.26
CA LEU A 41 14.46 -13.54 -1.73
C LEU A 41 14.86 -13.45 -3.22
N VAL A 42 15.28 -12.28 -3.68
CA VAL A 42 15.78 -12.11 -5.06
C VAL A 42 17.25 -12.52 -5.11
N PRO A 43 17.66 -13.48 -5.96
CA PRO A 43 19.05 -13.89 -6.06
C PRO A 43 19.98 -12.74 -6.46
N ASP A 44 21.19 -12.69 -5.91
CA ASP A 44 22.18 -11.62 -6.13
C ASP A 44 22.41 -11.29 -7.61
N VAL A 45 22.50 -12.32 -8.46
CA VAL A 45 22.71 -12.16 -9.91
C VAL A 45 21.54 -11.42 -10.55
N VAL A 46 20.31 -11.72 -10.12
CA VAL A 46 19.09 -11.07 -10.60
C VAL A 46 19.03 -9.63 -10.09
N GLN A 47 19.34 -9.40 -8.82
CA GLN A 47 19.36 -8.05 -8.22
C GLN A 47 20.38 -7.15 -8.92
N ARG A 48 21.61 -7.62 -9.13
CA ARG A 48 22.67 -6.87 -9.85
C ARG A 48 22.23 -6.52 -11.27
N ARG A 49 21.66 -7.48 -11.99
CA ARG A 49 21.16 -7.24 -13.35
C ARG A 49 20.00 -6.24 -13.36
N PHE A 50 19.10 -6.33 -12.39
CA PHE A 50 18.01 -5.37 -12.22
C PHE A 50 18.53 -3.95 -12.01
N ILE A 51 19.51 -3.75 -11.10
CA ILE A 51 20.14 -2.45 -10.84
C ILE A 51 20.77 -1.86 -12.11
N LEU A 52 21.48 -2.69 -12.89
CA LEU A 52 22.11 -2.24 -14.14
C LEU A 52 21.09 -1.81 -15.20
N CYS A 53 20.01 -2.58 -15.35
CA CYS A 53 19.00 -2.35 -16.37
C CYS A 53 17.91 -1.35 -15.99
N LEU A 54 17.79 -0.95 -14.72
CA LEU A 54 16.76 -0.03 -14.25
C LEU A 54 16.97 1.37 -14.87
N LYS A 55 16.15 1.71 -15.86
CA LYS A 55 16.16 3.01 -16.55
C LYS A 55 14.82 3.69 -16.41
N ASP A 56 13.78 2.98 -16.79
CA ASP A 56 12.39 3.36 -16.57
C ASP A 56 11.76 2.42 -15.56
N MET A 57 10.92 2.97 -14.69
CA MET A 57 10.28 2.22 -13.62
C MET A 57 8.81 2.63 -13.51
N LYS A 58 7.95 1.66 -13.21
CA LYS A 58 6.58 1.90 -12.75
C LYS A 58 6.43 1.27 -11.39
N VAL A 59 5.92 2.05 -10.44
CA VAL A 59 5.58 1.53 -9.11
C VAL A 59 4.11 1.16 -9.12
N LYS A 60 3.80 -0.05 -8.66
CA LYS A 60 2.43 -0.52 -8.48
C LYS A 60 2.14 -0.68 -7.00
N PHE A 61 1.00 -0.17 -6.59
CA PHE A 61 0.46 -0.37 -5.25
C PHE A 61 -0.84 -1.16 -5.36
N TYR A 62 -1.01 -2.16 -4.51
CA TYR A 62 -2.23 -2.93 -4.45
C TYR A 62 -2.50 -3.37 -3.02
N TRP A 63 -3.77 -3.59 -2.71
CA TRP A 63 -4.18 -4.27 -1.49
C TRP A 63 -5.19 -5.37 -1.85
N VAL A 64 -5.25 -6.39 -0.99
CA VAL A 64 -6.16 -7.52 -1.13
C VAL A 64 -6.86 -7.71 0.20
N LEU A 65 -8.19 -7.65 0.19
CA LEU A 65 -9.03 -7.95 1.35
C LEU A 65 -9.73 -9.27 1.13
N LYS A 66 -9.54 -10.18 2.07
CA LYS A 66 -10.23 -11.47 2.11
C LYS A 66 -11.33 -11.40 3.16
N ARG A 67 -12.56 -11.69 2.76
CA ARG A 67 -13.77 -11.70 3.60
C ARG A 67 -14.22 -13.13 3.81
N ASP A 68 -14.69 -13.41 5.02
CA ASP A 68 -15.21 -14.72 5.41
C ASP A 68 -16.71 -14.83 5.05
N ARG A 69 -17.04 -14.82 3.75
CA ARG A 69 -18.42 -14.95 3.23
C ARG A 69 -18.58 -16.23 2.42
N PRO A 70 -19.79 -16.82 2.32
CA PRO A 70 -19.99 -18.00 1.47
C PRO A 70 -19.78 -17.66 -0.02
N LYS A 71 -18.92 -18.49 -0.65
CA LYS A 71 -18.47 -18.61 -2.05
C LYS A 71 -18.79 -17.47 -3.05
N ASP A 72 -17.74 -17.08 -3.77
CA ASP A 72 -17.68 -16.17 -4.94
C ASP A 72 -17.59 -14.65 -4.65
N LYS A 73 -17.61 -14.22 -3.38
CA LYS A 73 -17.39 -12.81 -2.97
C LYS A 73 -16.28 -12.62 -1.93
N GLU A 74 -15.38 -13.59 -1.82
CA GLU A 74 -14.38 -13.68 -0.75
C GLU A 74 -13.21 -12.71 -0.92
N VAL A 75 -12.84 -12.29 -2.14
CA VAL A 75 -11.62 -11.50 -2.34
C VAL A 75 -11.92 -10.22 -3.11
N VAL A 76 -11.57 -9.08 -2.50
CA VAL A 76 -11.57 -7.77 -3.14
C VAL A 76 -10.12 -7.34 -3.32
N LYS A 77 -9.75 -6.97 -4.55
CA LYS A 77 -8.41 -6.48 -4.89
C LYS A 77 -8.52 -5.11 -5.51
N TYR A 78 -7.72 -4.18 -5.01
CA TYR A 78 -7.48 -2.89 -5.64
C TYR A 78 -6.02 -2.84 -6.11
N GLU A 79 -5.78 -2.34 -7.30
CA GLU A 79 -4.45 -2.13 -7.85
C GLU A 79 -4.41 -0.79 -8.58
N ARG A 80 -3.34 -0.03 -8.36
CA ARG A 80 -3.05 1.18 -9.12
C ARG A 80 -1.58 1.27 -9.47
N THR A 81 -1.30 1.90 -10.61
CA THR A 81 0.06 2.32 -10.97
C THR A 81 0.23 3.76 -10.53
N LEU A 82 1.35 4.08 -9.87
CA LEU A 82 1.64 5.44 -9.45
C LEU A 82 1.93 6.34 -10.67
N ASP A 83 1.54 7.60 -10.54
CA ASP A 83 1.92 8.61 -11.53
C ASP A 83 3.45 8.81 -11.53
N PRO A 84 4.06 9.11 -12.68
CA PRO A 84 5.51 9.29 -12.77
C PRO A 84 6.08 10.38 -11.84
N VAL A 85 5.26 11.38 -11.47
CA VAL A 85 5.64 12.45 -10.52
C VAL A 85 5.74 11.95 -9.08
N ASP A 86 4.95 10.93 -8.73
CA ASP A 86 4.88 10.34 -7.40
C ASP A 86 5.86 9.18 -7.22
N CYS A 87 6.40 8.66 -8.32
CA CYS A 87 7.42 7.62 -8.31
C CYS A 87 8.77 8.17 -7.85
N PRO A 88 9.55 7.39 -7.09
CA PRO A 88 10.94 7.73 -6.82
C PRO A 88 11.71 7.66 -8.13
N LYS A 89 12.81 8.38 -8.19
CA LYS A 89 13.62 8.39 -9.37
C LYS A 89 14.43 7.09 -9.50
N PRO A 90 14.63 6.55 -10.71
CA PRO A 90 15.32 5.27 -10.90
C PRO A 90 16.69 5.18 -10.21
N TRP A 91 17.47 6.25 -10.20
CA TRP A 91 18.79 6.27 -9.56
C TRP A 91 18.73 6.26 -8.02
N GLU A 92 17.69 6.86 -7.42
CA GLU A 92 17.48 6.80 -5.96
C GLU A 92 17.23 5.36 -5.52
N VAL A 93 16.44 4.60 -6.30
CA VAL A 93 16.22 3.18 -6.05
C VAL A 93 17.52 2.40 -6.20
N LYS A 94 18.34 2.69 -7.23
CA LYS A 94 19.66 2.05 -7.39
C LYS A 94 20.57 2.29 -6.19
N TYR A 95 20.60 3.50 -5.65
CA TYR A 95 21.45 3.82 -4.50
C TYR A 95 21.04 3.05 -3.25
N VAL A 96 19.74 2.89 -3.01
CA VAL A 96 19.26 2.04 -1.91
C VAL A 96 19.61 0.58 -2.15
N LEU A 97 19.39 0.06 -3.36
CA LEU A 97 19.71 -1.33 -3.68
C LEU A 97 21.21 -1.66 -3.66
N ASN A 98 22.07 -0.67 -3.93
CA ASN A 98 23.53 -0.79 -3.79
C ASN A 98 24.02 -0.59 -2.35
N GLY A 99 23.13 -0.26 -1.40
CA GLY A 99 23.50 0.06 -0.01
C GLY A 99 24.23 1.40 0.14
N SER A 100 24.16 2.29 -0.86
CA SER A 100 24.80 3.61 -0.81
C SER A 100 23.95 4.64 -0.06
N THR A 101 22.63 4.46 -0.03
CA THR A 101 21.68 5.27 0.76
C THR A 101 20.67 4.37 1.47
N ASN A 102 20.04 4.88 2.52
CA ASN A 102 19.11 4.10 3.34
C ASN A 102 17.66 4.14 2.84
N SER A 103 17.29 5.13 2.03
CA SER A 103 15.89 5.34 1.63
C SER A 103 15.73 6.17 0.36
N PHE A 104 14.58 6.03 -0.28
CA PHE A 104 14.02 6.95 -1.27
C PHE A 104 12.59 7.32 -0.85
N ARG A 105 12.01 8.36 -1.45
CA ARG A 105 10.64 8.78 -1.16
C ARG A 105 9.74 8.60 -2.38
N ALA A 106 8.57 8.04 -2.17
CA ALA A 106 7.49 7.98 -3.13
C ALA A 106 6.26 8.66 -2.50
N TYR A 107 5.46 9.33 -3.32
CA TYR A 107 4.37 10.19 -2.85
C TYR A 107 3.01 9.57 -3.15
N ASN A 108 2.00 10.04 -2.42
CA ASN A 108 0.60 9.71 -2.61
C ASN A 108 0.29 8.20 -2.65
N ILE A 109 1.13 7.32 -2.07
CA ILE A 109 1.04 5.85 -2.24
C ILE A 109 -0.26 5.29 -1.68
N ILE A 110 -0.60 5.71 -0.45
CA ILE A 110 -1.71 5.18 0.37
C ILE A 110 -2.84 6.21 0.40
N SER A 111 -4.07 5.73 0.26
CA SER A 111 -5.30 6.47 0.53
C SER A 111 -5.81 6.02 1.89
N TYR A 112 -6.47 6.91 2.63
CA TYR A 112 -6.92 6.62 4.00
C TYR A 112 -8.31 5.96 4.05
N ILE A 113 -9.09 6.06 2.97
CA ILE A 113 -10.44 5.50 2.87
C ILE A 113 -10.52 4.64 1.63
N TYR A 114 -11.02 3.41 1.77
CA TYR A 114 -11.23 2.46 0.69
C TYR A 114 -12.65 1.88 0.79
N SER A 115 -13.43 1.95 -0.29
CA SER A 115 -14.70 1.23 -0.41
C SER A 115 -14.48 -0.14 -1.04
N CYS A 116 -15.22 -1.13 -0.57
CA CYS A 116 -15.33 -2.45 -1.20
C CYS A 116 -16.74 -2.61 -1.75
N ASP A 117 -16.95 -2.17 -2.99
CA ASP A 117 -18.21 -2.38 -3.72
C ASP A 117 -18.36 -3.87 -4.14
#